data_AF-A0A3L6JLS7-F1
#
_entry.id   AF-A0A3L6JLS7-F1
#
_cell.length_a   1.000
_cell.length_b   1.000
_cell.length_c   1.000
_cell.angle_alpha   90.00
_cell.angle_beta   90.00
_cell.angle_gamma   90.00
#
_symmetry.space_group_name_H-M   'P 1'
#
loop_
_entity.id
_entity.type
_entity.pdbx_description
1 polymer ?
#
loop_
_entity_poly.entity_id
_entity_poly.type
_entity_poly.pdbx_seq_one_letter_code
_entity_poly.pdbx_strand_id
1 'polypeptide(L)'
;MMFGGFLYKAVGLAVTIALALAGGSQLLASVVSIVLATRNGNSVPFVMVASVAFILSWLTRRCHRRRKVPSPLVIVAFGAVGYVVAVSFLVVLPWGIHWSFAAAAATAAVYSLVTDSLPIASKAPLLKTRSTSLRIGIMSGRIKPSTAVHWSELLQSMFRVIIVPHQARNSVVQLLRDRPLLPVSLTCLNQCCALVVSTNSDSHQPEQVNAALSEAKIEGTKPASPLLAEAVLMLPLVDENYGLHIRDYRIAAGEATVTHLLSLWPERMTVVPTKKGLRVIVPESAVPGIEVEAIPMGFEVDTVLFRDYSVVRGVGIDVPKTA
;
A
#
# COMPACT_ATOMS: atom_id res chain seq x y z
N MET A 1 -14.70 -3.03 42.01
CA MET A 1 -14.32 -4.07 41.03
C MET A 1 -13.48 -3.56 39.83
N MET A 2 -12.97 -2.32 39.81
CA MET A 2 -12.22 -1.77 38.65
C MET A 2 -10.68 -1.91 38.74
N PHE A 3 -10.13 -2.41 39.85
CA PHE A 3 -8.67 -2.45 40.08
C PHE A 3 -7.98 -3.72 39.53
N GLY A 4 -8.68 -4.84 39.41
CA GLY A 4 -8.09 -6.13 38.99
C GLY A 4 -7.63 -6.16 37.53
N GLY A 5 -8.37 -5.49 36.62
CA GLY A 5 -8.01 -5.41 35.21
C GLY A 5 -6.80 -4.51 34.92
N PHE A 6 -6.58 -3.49 35.75
CA PHE A 6 -5.42 -2.61 35.64
C PHE A 6 -4.15 -3.29 36.17
N LEU A 7 -4.25 -4.02 37.29
CA LEU A 7 -3.13 -4.78 37.85
C LEU A 7 -2.64 -5.88 36.90
N TYR A 8 -3.55 -6.63 36.26
CA TYR A 8 -3.17 -7.67 35.31
C TYR A 8 -2.44 -7.11 34.07
N LYS A 9 -2.90 -5.94 33.56
CA LYS A 9 -2.23 -5.24 32.45
C LYS A 9 -0.86 -4.69 32.86
N ALA A 10 -0.74 -4.15 34.08
CA ALA A 10 0.52 -3.64 34.61
C ALA A 10 1.55 -4.76 34.81
N VAL A 11 1.14 -5.91 35.35
CA VAL A 11 2.00 -7.09 35.52
C VAL A 11 2.41 -7.65 34.15
N GLY A 12 1.49 -7.78 33.20
CA GLY A 12 1.81 -8.24 31.85
C GLY A 12 2.81 -7.31 31.14
N LEU A 13 2.66 -6.00 31.30
CA LEU A 13 3.56 -5.01 30.72
C LEU A 13 4.93 -5.02 31.41
N ALA A 14 4.98 -5.17 32.74
CA ALA A 14 6.21 -5.31 33.50
C ALA A 14 6.98 -6.58 33.12
N VAL A 15 6.30 -7.70 32.93
CA VAL A 15 6.92 -8.96 32.46
C VAL A 15 7.45 -8.81 31.03
N THR A 16 6.71 -8.15 30.14
CA THR A 16 7.18 -7.90 28.76
C THR A 16 8.40 -6.97 28.74
N ILE A 17 8.41 -5.92 29.56
CA ILE A 17 9.56 -5.02 29.72
C ILE A 17 10.76 -5.79 30.31
N ALA A 18 10.55 -6.60 31.33
CA ALA A 18 11.61 -7.39 31.95
C ALA A 18 12.22 -8.39 30.96
N LEU A 19 11.39 -9.06 30.15
CA LEU A 19 11.86 -9.97 29.08
C LEU A 19 12.60 -9.21 27.97
N ALA A 20 12.13 -8.02 27.58
CA ALA A 20 12.81 -7.18 26.60
C ALA A 20 14.15 -6.65 27.12
N LEU A 21 14.23 -6.26 28.39
CA LEU A 21 15.46 -5.82 29.06
C LEU A 21 16.46 -6.97 29.27
N ALA A 22 15.97 -8.15 29.66
CA ALA A 22 16.80 -9.35 29.81
C ALA A 22 17.38 -9.80 28.46
N GLY A 23 16.55 -9.83 27.41
CA GLY A 23 17.01 -10.13 26.05
C GLY A 23 17.96 -9.06 25.51
N GLY A 24 17.64 -7.77 25.72
CA GLY A 24 18.46 -6.64 25.27
C GLY A 24 19.83 -6.57 25.96
N SER A 25 19.89 -6.85 27.27
CA SER A 25 21.14 -6.84 28.03
C SER A 25 22.07 -8.00 27.65
N GLN A 26 21.54 -9.19 27.38
CA GLN A 26 22.33 -10.31 26.85
C GLN A 26 22.87 -10.01 25.45
N LEU A 27 22.06 -9.41 24.58
CA LEU A 27 22.52 -8.96 23.26
C LEU A 27 23.62 -7.92 23.38
N LEU A 28 23.47 -6.93 24.26
CA LEU A 28 24.47 -5.89 24.46
C LEU A 28 25.78 -6.45 25.04
N ALA A 29 25.69 -7.35 26.02
CA ALA A 29 26.85 -8.03 26.61
C ALA A 29 27.61 -8.87 25.57
N SER A 30 26.85 -9.57 24.70
CA SER A 30 27.41 -10.33 23.59
C SER A 30 28.13 -9.43 22.58
N VAL A 31 27.52 -8.30 22.20
CA VAL A 31 28.16 -7.30 21.32
C VAL A 31 29.44 -6.76 21.94
N VAL A 32 29.40 -6.35 23.21
CA VAL A 32 30.57 -5.81 23.93
C VAL A 32 31.70 -6.86 24.00
N SER A 33 31.37 -8.12 24.29
CA SER A 33 32.36 -9.21 24.32
C SER A 33 33.04 -9.43 22.97
N ILE A 34 32.28 -9.45 21.87
CA ILE A 34 32.81 -9.64 20.51
C ILE A 34 33.68 -8.44 20.11
N VAL A 35 33.22 -7.22 20.38
CA VAL A 35 33.96 -5.99 20.06
C VAL A 35 35.27 -5.92 20.84
N LEU A 36 35.26 -6.21 22.14
CA LEU A 36 36.47 -6.24 22.97
C LEU A 36 37.45 -7.32 22.52
N ALA A 37 36.97 -8.54 22.24
CA ALA A 37 37.82 -9.63 21.77
C ALA A 37 38.48 -9.29 20.41
N THR A 38 37.72 -8.71 19.49
CA THR A 38 38.21 -8.30 18.16
C THR A 38 39.22 -7.16 18.28
N ARG A 39 38.98 -6.19 19.16
CA ARG A 39 39.93 -5.10 19.43
C ARG A 39 41.22 -5.57 20.11
N ASN A 40 41.14 -6.64 20.89
CA ASN A 40 42.31 -7.27 21.51
C ASN A 40 43.08 -8.20 20.54
N GLY A 41 42.79 -8.15 19.24
CA GLY A 41 43.50 -8.91 18.20
C GLY A 41 42.93 -10.31 17.94
N ASN A 42 41.86 -10.71 18.63
CA ASN A 42 41.17 -11.99 18.39
C ASN A 42 39.92 -11.78 17.53
N SER A 43 40.06 -11.94 16.22
CA SER A 43 38.96 -11.78 15.24
C SER A 43 38.05 -13.01 15.12
N VAL A 44 38.39 -14.13 15.78
CA VAL A 44 37.62 -15.39 15.73
C VAL A 44 36.13 -15.21 16.08
N PRO A 45 35.75 -14.55 17.19
CA PRO A 45 34.33 -14.36 17.53
C PRO A 45 33.57 -13.54 16.48
N PHE A 46 34.19 -12.54 15.87
CA PHE A 46 33.57 -11.76 14.81
C PHE A 46 33.33 -12.60 13.55
N VAL A 47 34.34 -13.36 13.12
CA VAL A 47 34.24 -14.25 11.95
C VAL A 47 33.18 -15.33 12.16
N MET A 48 33.13 -15.95 13.35
CA MET A 48 32.10 -16.94 13.71
C MET A 48 30.68 -16.39 13.55
N VAL A 49 30.41 -15.21 14.12
CA VAL A 49 29.08 -14.59 14.05
C VAL A 49 28.73 -14.21 12.61
N ALA A 50 29.69 -13.68 11.85
CA ALA A 50 29.49 -13.37 10.44
C ALA A 50 29.19 -14.64 9.62
N SER A 51 29.93 -15.73 9.84
CA SER A 51 29.69 -17.01 9.16
C SER A 51 28.31 -17.58 9.48
N VAL A 52 27.87 -17.53 10.74
CA VAL A 52 26.54 -18.01 11.15
C VAL A 52 25.43 -17.18 10.50
N ALA A 53 25.55 -15.84 10.51
CA ALA A 53 24.59 -14.96 9.86
C ALA A 53 24.52 -15.20 8.35
N PHE A 54 25.68 -15.48 7.72
CA PHE A 54 25.77 -15.80 6.30
C PHE A 54 25.10 -17.14 5.96
N ILE A 55 25.37 -18.19 6.74
CA ILE A 55 24.75 -19.52 6.58
C ILE A 55 23.23 -19.42 6.77
N LEU A 56 22.78 -18.69 7.78
CA LEU A 56 21.35 -18.51 8.07
C LEU A 56 20.65 -17.75 6.92
N SER A 57 21.28 -16.70 6.40
CA SER A 57 20.80 -15.94 5.24
C SER A 57 20.77 -16.77 3.95
N TRP A 58 21.71 -17.69 3.80
CA TRP A 58 21.74 -18.62 2.67
C TRP A 58 20.67 -19.73 2.78
N LEU A 59 20.43 -20.26 3.99
CA LEU A 59 19.36 -21.24 4.25
C LEU A 59 17.96 -20.64 4.03
N THR A 60 17.71 -19.43 4.52
CA THR A 60 16.43 -18.74 4.32
C THR A 60 16.14 -18.55 2.84
N ARG A 61 17.14 -18.15 2.04
CA ARG A 61 17.00 -18.04 0.58
C ARG A 61 16.59 -19.36 -0.08
N ARG A 62 17.19 -20.49 0.33
CA ARG A 62 16.86 -21.82 -0.21
C ARG A 62 15.44 -22.27 0.17
N CYS A 63 14.99 -21.95 1.38
CA CYS A 63 13.65 -22.29 1.87
C CYS A 63 12.54 -21.39 1.31
N HIS A 64 12.80 -20.09 1.14
CA HIS A 64 11.80 -19.12 0.67
C HIS A 64 11.36 -19.38 -0.77
N ARG A 65 12.25 -19.92 -1.61
CA ARG A 65 11.95 -20.33 -3.00
C ARG A 65 10.89 -21.43 -3.11
N ARG A 66 10.54 -22.13 -2.01
CA ARG A 66 9.57 -23.24 -1.99
C ARG A 66 8.24 -22.95 -1.28
N ARG A 67 8.10 -21.87 -0.49
CA ARG A 67 6.84 -21.54 0.22
C ARG A 67 6.58 -20.03 0.31
N LYS A 68 5.36 -19.59 -0.07
CA LYS A 68 4.87 -18.20 -0.09
C LYS A 68 4.43 -17.65 1.28
N VAL A 69 4.89 -18.21 2.40
CA VAL A 69 4.59 -17.71 3.75
C VAL A 69 5.88 -17.16 4.36
N PRO A 70 5.87 -16.00 5.04
CA PRO A 70 7.03 -15.53 5.79
C PRO A 70 7.36 -16.56 6.88
N SER A 71 8.44 -17.31 6.68
CA SER A 71 8.92 -18.26 7.68
C SER A 71 9.51 -17.46 8.86
N PRO A 72 9.30 -17.86 10.12
CA PRO A 72 9.97 -17.25 11.27
C PRO A 72 11.49 -17.19 11.10
N LEU A 73 12.07 -18.10 10.29
CA LEU A 73 13.47 -18.11 9.88
C LEU A 73 13.91 -16.80 9.20
N VAL A 74 13.02 -16.13 8.45
CA VAL A 74 13.30 -14.86 7.76
C VAL A 74 13.46 -13.71 8.76
N ILE A 75 12.59 -13.65 9.77
CA ILE A 75 12.67 -12.64 10.84
C ILE A 75 13.98 -12.82 11.62
N VAL A 76 14.34 -14.07 11.93
CA VAL A 76 15.60 -14.38 12.61
C VAL A 76 16.82 -14.03 11.75
N ALA A 77 16.76 -14.25 10.43
CA ALA A 77 17.85 -13.87 9.53
C ALA A 77 18.04 -12.35 9.42
N PHE A 78 16.97 -11.56 9.29
CA PHE A 78 17.08 -10.09 9.32
C PHE A 78 17.60 -9.58 10.66
N GLY A 79 17.19 -10.19 11.77
CA GLY A 79 17.74 -9.89 13.10
C GLY A 79 19.24 -10.18 13.19
N ALA A 80 19.69 -11.32 12.66
CA ALA A 80 21.10 -11.69 12.62
C ALA A 80 21.95 -10.75 11.75
N VAL A 81 21.43 -10.31 10.60
CA VAL A 81 22.10 -9.31 9.74
C VAL A 81 22.22 -7.97 10.46
N GLY A 82 21.14 -7.49 11.09
CA GLY A 82 21.17 -6.25 11.89
C GLY A 82 22.18 -6.31 13.03
N TYR A 83 22.30 -7.47 13.68
CA TYR A 83 23.29 -7.72 14.72
C TYR A 83 24.73 -7.60 14.18
N VAL A 84 25.05 -8.25 13.06
CA VAL A 84 26.40 -8.18 12.45
C VAL A 84 26.74 -6.76 12.00
N VAL A 85 25.77 -6.02 11.46
CA VAL A 85 25.95 -4.61 11.08
C VAL A 85 26.30 -3.77 12.31
N ALA A 86 25.57 -3.93 13.43
CA ALA A 86 25.84 -3.21 14.67
C ALA A 86 27.23 -3.56 15.26
N VAL A 87 27.62 -4.83 15.23
CA VAL A 87 28.96 -5.27 15.67
C VAL A 87 30.04 -4.67 14.76
N SER A 88 29.86 -4.69 13.43
CA SER A 88 30.82 -4.12 12.48
C SER A 88 31.04 -2.61 12.69
N PHE A 89 29.95 -1.87 12.96
CA PHE A 89 30.00 -0.45 13.29
C PHE A 89 30.82 -0.19 14.55
N LEU A 90 30.59 -0.96 15.61
CA LEU A 90 31.28 -0.78 16.89
C LEU A 90 32.74 -1.22 16.87
N VAL A 91 33.09 -2.24 16.07
CA VAL A 91 34.48 -2.66 15.89
C VAL A 91 35.31 -1.56 15.23
N VAL A 92 34.75 -0.89 14.21
CA VAL A 92 35.43 0.14 13.42
C VAL A 92 35.36 1.54 14.03
N LEU A 93 34.49 1.75 15.03
CA LEU A 93 34.33 3.01 15.78
C LEU A 93 35.62 3.72 16.21
N PRO A 94 36.67 3.03 16.71
CA PRO A 94 37.92 3.66 17.10
C PRO A 94 38.66 4.36 15.96
N TRP A 95 38.43 3.96 14.71
CA TRP A 95 39.05 4.55 13.53
C TRP A 95 38.26 5.75 12.99
N GLY A 96 37.11 6.07 13.60
CA GLY A 96 36.31 7.25 13.29
C GLY A 96 34.90 6.92 12.83
N ILE A 97 33.99 7.88 13.03
CA ILE A 97 32.56 7.68 12.78
C ILE A 97 32.28 7.43 11.28
N HIS A 98 33.01 8.09 10.38
CA HIS A 98 32.87 7.93 8.93
C HIS A 98 33.23 6.50 8.47
N TRP A 99 34.32 5.95 8.99
CA TRP A 99 34.74 4.58 8.71
C TRP A 99 33.77 3.54 9.26
N SER A 100 33.11 3.86 10.37
CA SER A 100 32.11 2.99 11.01
C SER A 100 30.83 2.92 10.18
N PHE A 101 30.37 4.07 9.66
CA PHE A 101 29.26 4.11 8.71
C PHE A 101 29.60 3.38 7.41
N ALA A 102 30.82 3.53 6.89
CA ALA A 102 31.27 2.82 5.70
C ALA A 102 31.30 1.29 5.94
N ALA A 103 31.82 0.83 7.08
CA ALA A 103 31.86 -0.59 7.43
C ALA A 103 30.46 -1.18 7.63
N ALA A 104 29.56 -0.45 8.29
CA ALA A 104 28.17 -0.84 8.46
C ALA A 104 27.44 -0.93 7.11
N ALA A 105 27.63 0.06 6.23
CA ALA A 105 27.05 0.08 4.89
C ALA A 105 27.59 -1.04 4.00
N ALA A 106 28.90 -1.29 4.03
CA ALA A 106 29.53 -2.39 3.29
C ALA A 106 29.02 -3.76 3.79
N THR A 107 28.93 -3.94 5.11
CA THR A 107 28.40 -5.17 5.72
C THR A 107 26.94 -5.38 5.30
N ALA A 108 26.09 -4.35 5.41
CA ALA A 108 24.70 -4.41 4.96
C ALA A 108 24.58 -4.75 3.46
N ALA A 109 25.42 -4.17 2.60
CA ALA A 109 25.44 -4.45 1.17
C ALA A 109 25.83 -5.91 0.87
N VAL A 110 26.85 -6.45 1.52
CA VAL A 110 27.28 -7.84 1.36
C VAL A 110 26.16 -8.81 1.74
N TYR A 111 25.48 -8.58 2.87
CA TYR A 111 24.36 -9.43 3.28
C TYR A 111 23.15 -9.27 2.38
N SER A 112 22.84 -8.06 1.90
CA SER A 112 21.75 -7.81 0.93
C SER A 112 21.94 -8.64 -0.33
N LEU A 113 23.16 -8.68 -0.90
CA LEU A 113 23.48 -9.48 -2.08
C LEU A 113 23.27 -10.99 -1.88
N VAL A 114 23.46 -11.47 -0.65
CA VAL A 114 23.28 -12.88 -0.29
C VAL A 114 21.80 -13.21 -0.10
N THR A 115 21.05 -12.31 0.54
CA THR A 115 19.61 -12.46 0.82
C THR A 115 18.71 -12.17 -0.38
N ASP A 116 19.15 -11.34 -1.33
CA ASP A 116 18.33 -10.96 -2.48
C ASP A 116 18.32 -12.04 -3.59
N SER A 117 17.21 -12.77 -3.62
CA SER A 117 16.58 -13.16 -4.89
C SER A 117 15.21 -12.50 -4.95
N LEU A 118 15.14 -11.21 -5.25
CA LEU A 118 14.03 -10.48 -5.85
C LEU A 118 14.49 -9.04 -6.14
N PRO A 119 13.95 -8.39 -7.18
CA PRO A 119 14.63 -7.36 -7.97
C PRO A 119 14.84 -6.06 -7.18
N ILE A 120 16.06 -5.53 -7.25
CA ILE A 120 16.41 -4.13 -6.92
C ILE A 120 15.85 -3.17 -8.01
N ALA A 121 14.78 -3.56 -8.70
CA ALA A 121 14.07 -2.79 -9.72
C ALA A 121 12.58 -2.67 -9.35
N SER A 122 12.30 -2.11 -8.18
CA SER A 122 11.22 -1.14 -8.01
C SER A 122 11.38 -0.44 -6.67
N LYS A 123 11.64 0.87 -6.74
CA LYS A 123 11.29 1.78 -5.66
C LYS A 123 9.76 1.77 -5.51
N ALA A 124 9.18 0.75 -4.89
CA ALA A 124 7.81 0.73 -4.34
C ALA A 124 7.47 -0.62 -3.67
N PRO A 125 7.91 -0.89 -2.42
CA PRO A 125 7.13 -1.77 -1.56
C PRO A 125 6.68 -1.11 -0.24
N LEU A 126 7.08 0.14 0.04
CA LEU A 126 6.58 0.88 1.21
C LEU A 126 5.10 1.29 1.13
N LEU A 127 4.46 1.13 -0.03
CA LEU A 127 3.03 1.42 -0.21
C LEU A 127 2.14 0.18 0.00
N LYS A 128 2.63 -1.04 -0.25
CA LYS A 128 1.80 -2.27 -0.14
C LYS A 128 1.68 -2.81 1.29
N THR A 129 2.62 -2.50 2.19
CA THR A 129 2.49 -2.81 3.62
C THR A 129 1.79 -1.71 4.42
N ARG A 130 1.59 -0.52 3.82
CA ARG A 130 0.82 0.57 4.44
C ARG A 130 -0.69 0.32 4.36
N SER A 131 -1.18 -0.30 3.30
CA SER A 131 -2.60 -0.69 3.18
C SER A 131 -3.02 -1.70 4.26
N THR A 132 -2.13 -2.59 4.72
CA THR A 132 -2.44 -3.55 5.80
C THR A 132 -2.56 -2.92 7.19
N SER A 133 -1.76 -1.90 7.53
CA SER A 133 -1.98 -1.13 8.77
C SER A 133 -3.23 -0.23 8.70
N LEU A 134 -3.64 0.14 7.48
CA LEU A 134 -4.80 0.97 7.20
C LEU A 134 -6.11 0.16 7.16
N ARG A 135 -6.04 -1.14 6.81
CA ARG A 135 -7.13 -2.11 6.95
C ARG A 135 -7.66 -2.19 8.38
N ILE A 136 -6.79 -2.06 9.39
CA ILE A 136 -7.16 -2.19 10.80
C ILE A 136 -7.89 -0.93 11.32
N GLY A 137 -7.54 0.25 10.82
CA GLY A 137 -8.18 1.51 11.24
C GLY A 137 -9.59 1.69 10.69
N ILE A 138 -9.79 1.37 9.40
CA ILE A 138 -11.06 1.57 8.70
C ILE A 138 -12.10 0.51 9.10
N MET A 139 -11.67 -0.71 9.44
CA MET A 139 -12.57 -1.74 10.02
C MET A 139 -13.27 -1.30 11.31
N SER A 140 -12.74 -0.29 12.02
CA SER A 140 -13.29 0.20 13.29
C SER A 140 -14.28 1.35 13.16
N GLY A 141 -14.59 1.82 11.93
CA GLY A 141 -15.63 2.83 11.68
C GLY A 141 -15.38 4.19 12.34
N ARG A 142 -14.14 4.50 12.76
CA ARG A 142 -13.79 5.80 13.35
C ARG A 142 -12.51 6.35 12.75
N ILE A 143 -12.66 7.20 11.73
CA ILE A 143 -11.57 7.97 11.15
C ILE A 143 -11.24 9.12 12.11
N LYS A 144 -10.00 9.17 12.61
CA LYS A 144 -9.55 10.29 13.46
C LYS A 144 -9.22 11.51 12.59
N PRO A 145 -9.44 12.75 13.05
CA PRO A 145 -9.17 13.96 12.26
C PRO A 145 -7.72 14.05 11.74
N SER A 146 -6.73 13.60 12.53
CA SER A 146 -5.33 13.57 12.12
C SER A 146 -5.04 12.59 10.98
N THR A 147 -5.88 11.57 10.80
CA THR A 147 -5.77 10.65 9.67
C THR A 147 -6.33 11.26 8.39
N ALA A 148 -7.39 12.09 8.46
CA ALA A 148 -8.00 12.73 7.30
C ALA A 148 -7.05 13.67 6.55
N VAL A 149 -6.26 14.47 7.26
CA VAL A 149 -5.25 15.36 6.65
C VAL A 149 -4.13 14.55 5.98
N HIS A 150 -3.71 13.45 6.61
CA HIS A 150 -2.72 12.56 5.99
C HIS A 150 -3.27 11.88 4.72
N TRP A 151 -4.56 11.55 4.71
CA TRP A 151 -5.23 10.97 3.57
C TRP A 151 -5.36 11.93 2.40
N SER A 152 -5.73 13.18 2.66
CA SER A 152 -5.88 14.17 1.59
C SER A 152 -4.55 14.45 0.89
N GLU A 153 -3.47 14.64 1.66
CA GLU A 153 -2.13 14.83 1.11
C GLU A 153 -1.68 13.63 0.26
N LEU A 154 -1.89 12.40 0.77
CA LEU A 154 -1.55 11.19 0.06
C LEU A 154 -2.35 11.05 -1.24
N LEU A 155 -3.67 11.25 -1.22
CA LEU A 155 -4.51 11.14 -2.40
C LEU A 155 -4.19 12.23 -3.44
N GLN A 156 -3.92 13.46 -3.02
CA GLN A 156 -3.51 14.55 -3.92
C GLN A 156 -2.13 14.31 -4.53
N SER A 157 -1.25 13.55 -3.88
CA SER A 157 0.04 13.15 -4.47
C SER A 157 -0.12 12.05 -5.54
N MET A 158 -1.12 11.18 -5.38
CA MET A 158 -1.37 10.03 -6.25
C MET A 158 -2.31 10.32 -7.42
N PHE A 159 -3.12 11.37 -7.32
CA PHE A 159 -4.18 11.66 -8.28
C PHE A 159 -4.25 13.12 -8.69
N ARG A 160 -4.69 13.32 -9.93
CA ARG A 160 -5.14 14.60 -10.46
C ARG A 160 -6.60 14.50 -10.85
N VAL A 161 -7.37 15.54 -10.58
CA VAL A 161 -8.80 15.58 -10.86
C VAL A 161 -9.07 16.59 -11.96
N ILE A 162 -9.76 16.16 -13.00
CA ILE A 162 -10.24 16.99 -14.10
C ILE A 162 -11.77 16.99 -14.03
N ILE A 163 -12.36 18.18 -13.97
CA ILE A 163 -13.81 18.35 -14.00
C ILE A 163 -14.28 18.27 -15.45
N VAL A 164 -15.21 17.36 -15.68
CA VAL A 164 -15.86 17.11 -16.96
C VAL A 164 -17.30 17.63 -16.87
N PRO A 165 -17.72 18.52 -17.78
CA PRO A 165 -19.10 18.98 -17.81
C PRO A 165 -20.05 17.85 -18.21
N HIS A 166 -21.29 17.91 -17.75
CA HIS A 166 -22.30 16.87 -18.00
C HIS A 166 -22.49 16.56 -19.50
N GLN A 167 -22.40 17.57 -20.36
CA GLN A 167 -22.55 17.44 -21.81
C GLN A 167 -21.44 16.56 -22.45
N ALA A 168 -20.24 16.58 -21.88
CA ALA A 168 -19.07 15.87 -22.40
C ALA A 168 -18.95 14.42 -21.88
N ARG A 169 -19.83 14.02 -20.95
CA ARG A 169 -19.81 12.74 -20.25
C ARG A 169 -19.81 11.53 -21.20
N ASN A 170 -20.69 11.51 -22.20
CA ASN A 170 -20.78 10.40 -23.15
C ASN A 170 -19.53 10.29 -24.03
N SER A 171 -18.96 11.44 -24.44
CA SER A 171 -17.71 11.48 -25.19
C SER A 171 -16.54 10.94 -24.37
N VAL A 172 -16.48 11.26 -23.07
CA VAL A 172 -15.47 10.70 -22.16
C VAL A 172 -15.67 9.19 -22.01
N VAL A 173 -16.91 8.71 -21.83
CA VAL A 173 -17.19 7.27 -21.75
C VAL A 173 -16.77 6.54 -23.02
N GLN A 174 -17.00 7.14 -24.20
CA GLN A 174 -16.54 6.60 -25.47
C GLN A 174 -15.01 6.55 -25.53
N LEU A 175 -14.32 7.61 -25.12
CA LEU A 175 -12.86 7.62 -24.99
C LEU A 175 -12.33 6.51 -24.07
N LEU A 176 -13.03 6.24 -22.95
CA LEU A 176 -12.67 5.16 -22.03
C LEU A 176 -12.85 3.76 -22.66
N ARG A 177 -13.81 3.60 -23.58
CA ARG A 177 -13.99 2.37 -24.36
C ARG A 177 -12.87 2.23 -25.39
N ASP A 178 -12.57 3.30 -26.11
CA ASP A 178 -11.59 3.30 -27.19
C ASP A 178 -10.15 3.15 -26.67
N ARG A 179 -9.87 3.67 -25.47
CA ARG A 179 -8.55 3.64 -24.83
C ARG A 179 -8.58 2.97 -23.45
N PRO A 180 -8.72 1.63 -23.38
CA PRO A 180 -8.89 0.89 -22.12
C PRO A 180 -7.65 0.89 -21.20
N LEU A 181 -6.49 1.32 -21.71
CA LEU A 181 -5.22 1.38 -20.97
C LEU A 181 -5.01 2.70 -20.24
N LEU A 182 -5.86 3.70 -20.44
CA LEU A 182 -5.71 4.98 -19.75
C LEU A 182 -5.83 4.78 -18.22
N PRO A 183 -4.92 5.37 -17.43
CA PRO A 183 -4.91 5.25 -15.98
C PRO A 183 -5.92 6.22 -15.34
N VAL A 184 -7.17 6.17 -15.79
CA VAL A 184 -8.22 7.11 -15.42
C VAL A 184 -9.47 6.41 -14.92
N SER A 185 -10.28 7.10 -14.12
CA SER A 185 -11.63 6.68 -13.76
C SER A 185 -12.57 7.88 -13.74
N LEU A 186 -13.80 7.70 -14.18
CA LEU A 186 -14.79 8.77 -14.26
C LEU A 186 -15.82 8.59 -13.13
N THR A 187 -15.85 9.51 -12.18
CA THR A 187 -16.80 9.50 -11.06
C THR A 187 -17.95 10.45 -11.34
N CYS A 188 -19.19 9.98 -11.23
CA CYS A 188 -20.41 10.77 -11.38
C CYS A 188 -20.71 11.52 -10.08
N LEU A 189 -20.87 12.83 -10.19
CA LEU A 189 -21.35 13.73 -9.14
C LEU A 189 -22.63 14.42 -9.66
N ASN A 190 -23.44 14.98 -8.76
CA ASN A 190 -24.77 15.50 -9.11
C ASN A 190 -24.83 16.38 -10.37
N GLN A 191 -23.92 17.35 -10.51
CA GLN A 191 -23.95 18.31 -11.63
C GLN A 191 -22.76 18.18 -12.59
N CYS A 192 -21.79 17.32 -12.29
CA CYS A 192 -20.58 17.18 -13.08
C CYS A 192 -19.99 15.77 -12.95
N CYS A 193 -19.00 15.46 -13.77
CA CYS A 193 -18.20 14.26 -13.57
C CYS A 193 -16.77 14.65 -13.23
N ALA A 194 -16.14 13.88 -12.35
CA ALA A 194 -14.73 14.02 -12.05
C ALA A 194 -13.96 12.89 -12.73
N LEU A 195 -13.12 13.25 -13.70
CA LEU A 195 -12.14 12.35 -14.27
C LEU A 195 -10.90 12.35 -13.37
N VAL A 196 -10.68 11.25 -12.69
CA VAL A 196 -9.55 11.05 -11.78
C VAL A 196 -8.44 10.31 -12.51
N VAL A 197 -7.30 10.98 -12.64
CA VAL A 197 -6.09 10.49 -13.33
C VAL A 197 -5.07 10.06 -12.29
N SER A 198 -4.62 8.81 -12.36
CA SER A 198 -3.50 8.33 -11.54
C SER A 198 -2.19 8.95 -12.00
N THR A 199 -1.36 9.41 -11.06
CA THR A 199 0.01 9.91 -11.30
C THR A 199 1.08 8.98 -10.74
N ASN A 200 0.67 7.84 -10.18
CA ASN A 200 1.53 6.96 -9.38
C ASN A 200 2.67 6.27 -10.15
N SER A 201 2.58 6.17 -11.47
CA SER A 201 3.51 5.36 -12.27
C SER A 201 4.39 6.20 -13.19
N ASP A 202 3.93 7.37 -13.63
CA ASP A 202 4.63 8.18 -14.62
C ASP A 202 4.15 9.64 -14.57
N SER A 203 5.09 10.58 -14.49
CA SER A 203 4.84 12.01 -14.43
C SER A 203 4.18 12.56 -15.71
N HIS A 204 4.31 11.85 -16.83
CA HIS A 204 3.72 12.26 -18.12
C HIS A 204 2.28 11.80 -18.33
N GLN A 205 1.70 10.99 -17.43
CA GLN A 205 0.32 10.49 -17.55
C GLN A 205 -0.75 11.60 -17.66
N PRO A 206 -0.69 12.71 -16.90
CA PRO A 206 -1.63 13.81 -17.06
C PRO A 206 -1.56 14.47 -18.44
N GLU A 207 -0.38 14.59 -19.02
CA GLU A 207 -0.19 15.16 -20.37
C GLU A 207 -0.79 14.23 -21.43
N GLN A 208 -0.57 12.92 -21.30
CA GLN A 208 -1.16 11.92 -22.19
C GLN A 208 -2.69 11.91 -22.12
N VAL A 209 -3.27 12.07 -20.92
CA VAL A 209 -4.73 12.16 -20.75
C VAL A 209 -5.26 13.45 -21.37
N ASN A 210 -4.59 14.59 -21.15
CA ASN A 210 -4.98 15.86 -21.77
C ASN A 210 -4.90 15.80 -23.30
N ALA A 211 -3.87 15.17 -23.86
CA ALA A 211 -3.77 14.93 -25.29
C ALA A 211 -4.92 14.05 -25.79
N ALA A 212 -5.25 12.97 -25.08
CA ALA A 212 -6.36 12.08 -25.44
C ALA A 212 -7.73 12.78 -25.39
N LEU A 213 -7.95 13.67 -24.40
CA LEU A 213 -9.17 14.48 -24.31
C LEU A 213 -9.27 15.47 -25.48
N SER A 214 -8.16 16.11 -25.84
CA SER A 214 -8.07 17.04 -26.97
C SER A 214 -8.31 16.36 -28.31
N GLU A 215 -7.68 15.20 -28.55
CA GLU A 215 -7.89 14.36 -29.74
C GLU A 215 -9.35 13.94 -29.90
N ALA A 216 -10.02 13.61 -28.80
CA ALA A 216 -11.43 13.27 -28.77
C ALA A 216 -12.38 14.49 -28.85
N LYS A 217 -11.85 15.71 -29.04
CA LYS A 217 -12.58 16.97 -29.11
C LYS A 217 -13.51 17.20 -27.91
N ILE A 218 -13.05 16.81 -26.72
CA ILE A 218 -13.81 16.94 -25.48
C ILE A 218 -13.57 18.34 -24.91
N GLU A 219 -14.49 19.25 -25.19
CA GLU A 219 -14.38 20.64 -24.77
C GLU A 219 -14.89 20.89 -23.33
N GLY A 220 -14.45 21.99 -22.73
CA GLY A 220 -14.93 22.44 -21.43
C GLY A 220 -14.37 21.70 -20.21
N THR A 221 -13.44 20.76 -20.40
CA THR A 221 -12.72 20.11 -19.30
C THR A 221 -11.78 21.09 -18.61
N LYS A 222 -11.77 21.13 -17.28
CA LYS A 222 -10.88 22.00 -16.50
C LYS A 222 -10.21 21.21 -15.38
N PRO A 223 -8.91 21.43 -15.09
CA PRO A 223 -8.32 20.89 -13.87
C PRO A 223 -9.09 21.42 -12.66
N ALA A 224 -9.40 20.54 -11.71
CA ALA A 224 -10.04 20.94 -10.46
C ALA A 224 -9.08 21.82 -9.63
N SER A 225 -9.63 22.80 -8.91
CA SER A 225 -8.85 23.51 -7.89
C SER A 225 -8.41 22.52 -6.80
N PRO A 226 -7.32 22.80 -6.05
CA PRO A 226 -6.82 21.88 -5.02
C PRO A 226 -7.91 21.45 -4.01
N LEU A 227 -8.72 22.40 -3.55
CA LEU A 227 -9.83 22.13 -2.62
C LEU A 227 -10.91 21.24 -3.24
N LEU A 228 -11.26 21.47 -4.51
CA LEU A 228 -12.25 20.64 -5.19
C LEU A 228 -11.71 19.24 -5.46
N ALA A 229 -10.44 19.13 -5.86
CA ALA A 229 -9.76 17.86 -6.03
C ALA A 229 -9.75 17.07 -4.72
N GLU A 230 -9.43 17.73 -3.60
CA GLU A 230 -9.51 17.14 -2.27
C GLU A 230 -10.90 16.60 -1.96
N ALA A 231 -11.94 17.43 -2.13
CA ALA A 231 -13.31 17.05 -1.83
C ALA A 231 -13.77 15.83 -2.65
N VAL A 232 -13.40 15.77 -3.93
CA VAL A 232 -13.72 14.63 -4.81
C VAL A 232 -12.98 13.36 -4.37
N LEU A 233 -11.70 13.46 -4.01
CA LEU A 233 -10.88 12.31 -3.64
C LEU A 233 -11.25 11.76 -2.25
N MET A 234 -11.61 12.66 -1.32
CA MET A 234 -12.00 12.31 0.05
C MET A 234 -13.47 11.89 0.17
N LEU A 235 -14.25 12.01 -0.89
CA LEU A 235 -15.68 11.72 -0.91
C LEU A 235 -16.06 10.36 -0.31
N PRO A 236 -15.35 9.24 -0.58
CA PRO A 236 -15.68 7.96 0.04
C PRO A 236 -15.54 7.95 1.56
N LEU A 237 -14.60 8.73 2.12
CA LEU A 237 -14.44 8.85 3.58
C LEU A 237 -15.55 9.72 4.19
N VAL A 238 -16.03 10.70 3.44
CA VAL A 238 -17.20 11.50 3.83
C VAL A 238 -18.43 10.59 3.84
N ASP A 239 -18.68 9.87 2.75
CA ASP A 239 -19.80 8.94 2.60
C ASP A 239 -19.84 7.89 3.74
N GLU A 240 -18.68 7.35 4.14
CA GLU A 240 -18.55 6.42 5.29
C GLU A 240 -19.05 7.02 6.60
N ASN A 241 -18.78 8.31 6.85
CA ASN A 241 -19.23 9.01 8.06
C ASN A 241 -20.74 9.33 8.04
N TYR A 242 -21.35 9.35 6.86
CA TYR A 242 -22.79 9.64 6.67
C TYR A 242 -23.62 8.39 6.36
N GLY A 243 -23.08 7.19 6.61
CA GLY A 243 -23.83 5.94 6.59
C GLY A 243 -23.83 5.19 5.26
N LEU A 244 -23.11 5.67 4.25
CA LEU A 244 -22.81 4.89 3.06
C LEU A 244 -21.44 4.22 3.23
N HIS A 245 -21.45 2.96 3.62
CA HIS A 245 -20.19 2.27 3.90
C HIS A 245 -19.46 1.89 2.61
N ILE A 246 -18.13 1.96 2.62
CA ILE A 246 -17.24 1.54 1.53
C ILE A 246 -17.50 0.08 1.13
N ARG A 247 -17.86 -0.77 2.10
CA ARG A 247 -18.23 -2.17 1.88
C ARG A 247 -19.55 -2.35 1.12
N ASP A 248 -20.37 -1.31 1.00
CA ASP A 248 -21.67 -1.36 0.33
C ASP A 248 -21.55 -1.02 -1.17
N TYR A 249 -20.33 -0.73 -1.65
CA TYR A 249 -20.06 -0.59 -3.07
C TYR A 249 -20.02 -1.95 -3.76
N ARG A 250 -20.53 -1.99 -4.99
CA ARG A 250 -20.65 -3.18 -5.84
C ARG A 250 -20.04 -2.90 -7.21
N ILE A 251 -19.69 -3.97 -7.92
CA ILE A 251 -19.10 -3.93 -9.26
C ILE A 251 -20.11 -4.48 -10.27
N ALA A 252 -20.39 -3.72 -11.32
CA ALA A 252 -21.07 -4.21 -12.51
C ALA A 252 -20.03 -4.47 -13.61
N ALA A 253 -20.04 -5.71 -14.15
CA ALA A 253 -19.12 -6.13 -15.20
C ALA A 253 -19.82 -6.53 -16.52
N GLY A 254 -21.10 -6.90 -16.47
CA GLY A 254 -21.88 -7.25 -17.67
C GLY A 254 -22.13 -6.03 -18.55
N GLU A 255 -21.93 -6.16 -19.87
CA GLU A 255 -22.07 -5.03 -20.80
C GLU A 255 -23.49 -4.44 -20.83
N ALA A 256 -24.51 -5.31 -20.77
CA ALA A 256 -25.92 -4.89 -20.66
C ALA A 256 -26.16 -4.10 -19.36
N THR A 257 -25.68 -4.62 -18.22
CA THR A 257 -25.78 -3.96 -16.92
C THR A 257 -25.05 -2.62 -16.91
N VAL A 258 -23.83 -2.57 -17.42
CA VAL A 258 -23.03 -1.35 -17.52
C VAL A 258 -23.72 -0.33 -18.41
N THR A 259 -24.30 -0.74 -19.54
CA THR A 259 -25.03 0.16 -20.43
C THR A 259 -26.29 0.72 -19.76
N HIS A 260 -27.02 -0.10 -19.00
CA HIS A 260 -28.17 0.36 -18.21
C HIS A 260 -27.75 1.36 -17.11
N LEU A 261 -26.65 1.12 -16.41
CA LEU A 261 -26.12 2.06 -15.42
C LEU A 261 -25.66 3.38 -16.06
N LEU A 262 -25.05 3.31 -17.24
CA LEU A 262 -24.68 4.47 -18.04
C LEU A 262 -25.87 5.22 -18.64
N SER A 263 -27.09 4.66 -18.68
CA SER A 263 -28.29 5.44 -19.02
C SER A 263 -28.87 6.15 -17.81
N LEU A 264 -28.75 5.55 -16.62
CA LEU A 264 -29.31 6.09 -15.37
C LEU A 264 -28.40 7.13 -14.71
N TRP A 265 -27.07 6.96 -14.81
CA TRP A 265 -26.06 7.78 -14.15
C TRP A 265 -26.30 8.00 -12.65
N PRO A 266 -26.39 6.93 -11.83
CA PRO A 266 -26.55 7.08 -10.39
C PRO A 266 -25.40 7.91 -9.79
N GLU A 267 -25.72 8.68 -8.75
CA GLU A 267 -24.71 9.45 -8.02
C GLU A 267 -23.66 8.50 -7.43
N ARG A 268 -22.40 8.96 -7.32
CA ARG A 268 -21.25 8.19 -6.80
C ARG A 268 -20.83 7.00 -7.66
N MET A 269 -21.46 6.79 -8.81
CA MET A 269 -21.03 5.80 -9.78
C MET A 269 -19.64 6.14 -10.33
N THR A 270 -18.74 5.16 -10.37
CA THR A 270 -17.40 5.28 -10.95
C THR A 270 -17.24 4.33 -12.12
N VAL A 271 -16.95 4.88 -13.30
CA VAL A 271 -16.68 4.13 -14.53
C VAL A 271 -15.18 3.91 -14.67
N VAL A 272 -14.78 2.66 -14.89
CA VAL A 272 -13.39 2.22 -14.98
C VAL A 272 -13.14 1.54 -16.33
N PRO A 273 -12.17 2.02 -17.12
CA PRO A 273 -11.73 1.32 -18.33
C PRO A 273 -10.94 0.06 -17.97
N THR A 274 -11.25 -1.04 -18.66
CA THR A 274 -10.49 -2.31 -18.58
C THR A 274 -10.28 -2.89 -19.97
N LYS A 275 -9.30 -3.81 -20.13
CA LYS A 275 -9.06 -4.52 -21.39
C LYS A 275 -10.27 -5.34 -21.88
N LYS A 276 -11.20 -5.68 -20.99
CA LYS A 276 -12.40 -6.47 -21.29
C LYS A 276 -13.64 -5.59 -21.51
N GLY A 277 -13.47 -4.26 -21.56
CA GLY A 277 -14.56 -3.29 -21.63
C GLY A 277 -14.67 -2.44 -20.37
N LEU A 278 -15.74 -1.68 -20.25
CA LEU A 278 -15.99 -0.85 -19.07
C LEU A 278 -16.48 -1.68 -17.90
N ARG A 279 -16.07 -1.29 -16.70
CA ARG A 279 -16.67 -1.74 -15.45
C ARG A 279 -17.16 -0.55 -14.67
N VAL A 280 -18.17 -0.78 -13.85
CA VAL A 280 -18.79 0.27 -13.06
C VAL A 280 -18.75 -0.14 -11.59
N ILE A 281 -18.34 0.79 -10.73
CA ILE A 281 -18.41 0.66 -9.29
C ILE A 281 -19.52 1.61 -8.82
N VAL A 282 -20.46 1.11 -8.02
CA VAL A 282 -21.66 1.87 -7.65
C VAL A 282 -22.12 1.48 -6.24
N PRO A 283 -22.70 2.41 -5.44
CA PRO A 283 -23.34 2.07 -4.18
C PRO A 283 -24.51 1.10 -4.40
N GLU A 284 -24.64 0.06 -3.58
CA GLU A 284 -25.76 -0.90 -3.66
C GLU A 284 -27.13 -0.20 -3.55
N SER A 285 -27.23 0.80 -2.69
CA SER A 285 -28.46 1.59 -2.48
C SER A 285 -28.93 2.34 -3.73
N ALA A 286 -28.04 2.63 -4.67
CA ALA A 286 -28.35 3.39 -5.88
C ALA A 286 -28.85 2.50 -7.03
N VAL A 287 -28.81 1.17 -6.90
CA VAL A 287 -29.05 0.22 -8.00
C VAL A 287 -29.94 -0.97 -7.61
N PRO A 288 -31.15 -0.74 -7.04
CA PRO A 288 -32.03 -1.84 -6.64
C PRO A 288 -32.44 -2.69 -7.85
N GLY A 289 -32.24 -4.01 -7.77
CA GLY A 289 -32.65 -4.95 -8.81
C GLY A 289 -31.72 -5.04 -10.02
N ILE A 290 -30.54 -4.41 -9.98
CA ILE A 290 -29.50 -4.52 -11.01
C ILE A 290 -28.48 -5.59 -10.59
N GLU A 291 -28.09 -6.46 -11.52
CA GLU A 291 -27.11 -7.52 -11.26
C GLU A 291 -25.70 -6.91 -11.03
N VAL A 292 -25.28 -6.87 -9.77
CA VAL A 292 -23.98 -6.35 -9.35
C VAL A 292 -23.28 -7.33 -8.40
N GLU A 293 -21.96 -7.37 -8.47
CA GLU A 293 -21.12 -8.27 -7.67
C GLU A 293 -20.52 -7.52 -6.47
N ALA A 294 -20.32 -8.21 -5.35
CA ALA A 294 -19.58 -7.65 -4.23
C ALA A 294 -18.10 -7.46 -4.59
N ILE A 295 -17.50 -6.36 -4.12
CA ILE A 295 -16.05 -6.22 -4.16
C ILE A 295 -15.44 -7.30 -3.24
N PRO A 296 -14.40 -8.04 -3.67
CA PRO A 296 -13.79 -9.07 -2.84
C PRO A 296 -13.33 -8.54 -1.47
N MET A 297 -13.57 -9.34 -0.43
CA MET A 297 -13.33 -8.93 0.95
C MET A 297 -11.88 -8.46 1.17
N GLY A 298 -11.74 -7.27 1.75
CA GLY A 298 -10.48 -6.61 2.04
C GLY A 298 -9.93 -5.72 0.91
N PHE A 299 -10.56 -5.69 -0.27
CA PHE A 299 -10.17 -4.84 -1.40
C PHE A 299 -11.08 -3.61 -1.59
N GLU A 300 -12.08 -3.43 -0.74
CA GLU A 300 -13.09 -2.38 -0.86
C GLU A 300 -12.45 -1.00 -0.72
N VAL A 301 -11.61 -0.82 0.30
CA VAL A 301 -10.86 0.43 0.52
C VAL A 301 -9.91 0.71 -0.64
N ASP A 302 -9.15 -0.30 -1.09
CA ASP A 302 -8.21 -0.15 -2.20
C ASP A 302 -8.93 0.25 -3.49
N THR A 303 -10.10 -0.35 -3.74
CA THR A 303 -10.90 -0.11 -4.94
C THR A 303 -11.62 1.23 -4.91
N VAL A 304 -12.28 1.58 -3.81
CA VAL A 304 -13.17 2.75 -3.71
C VAL A 304 -12.40 4.01 -3.33
N LEU A 305 -11.52 3.94 -2.33
CA LEU A 305 -10.76 5.09 -1.84
C LEU A 305 -9.48 5.31 -2.65
N PHE A 306 -8.64 4.28 -2.75
CA PHE A 306 -7.35 4.40 -3.44
C PHE A 306 -7.43 4.16 -4.93
N ARG A 307 -8.62 3.84 -5.47
CA ARG A 307 -8.85 3.67 -6.91
C ARG A 307 -7.88 2.67 -7.55
N ASP A 308 -7.43 1.68 -6.78
CA ASP A 308 -6.66 0.54 -7.26
C ASP A 308 -7.64 -0.48 -7.84
N TYR A 309 -7.85 -0.36 -9.15
CA TYR A 309 -8.74 -1.23 -9.89
C TYR A 309 -8.08 -2.53 -10.35
N SER A 310 -6.93 -2.94 -9.79
CA SER A 310 -6.27 -4.21 -10.18
C SER A 310 -7.20 -5.43 -10.03
N VAL A 311 -7.97 -5.48 -8.94
CA VAL A 311 -9.00 -6.50 -8.68
C VAL A 311 -10.14 -6.40 -9.70
N VAL A 312 -10.59 -5.18 -9.98
CA VAL A 312 -11.64 -4.89 -10.96
C VAL A 312 -11.14 -5.17 -12.38
N ARG A 313 -9.86 -5.08 -12.68
CA ARG A 313 -9.28 -5.35 -14.01
C ARG A 313 -8.99 -6.84 -14.26
N GLY A 314 -9.19 -7.70 -13.25
CA GLY A 314 -8.95 -9.13 -13.36
C GLY A 314 -7.48 -9.51 -13.54
N VAL A 315 -6.56 -8.68 -13.02
CA VAL A 315 -5.12 -8.98 -13.03
C VAL A 315 -4.82 -9.94 -11.89
N GLY A 316 -4.95 -11.24 -12.14
CA GLY A 316 -4.31 -12.33 -11.41
C GLY A 316 -4.41 -12.30 -9.88
N ILE A 317 -5.62 -12.35 -9.33
CA ILE A 317 -5.82 -12.82 -7.95
C ILE A 317 -6.69 -14.07 -8.04
N ASP A 318 -6.08 -15.23 -7.82
CA ASP A 318 -6.81 -16.44 -7.45
C ASP A 318 -7.54 -16.14 -6.15
N VAL A 319 -8.81 -15.75 -6.26
CA VAL A 319 -9.69 -15.66 -5.11
C VAL A 319 -10.00 -17.11 -4.73
N PRO A 320 -9.63 -17.58 -3.52
CA PRO A 320 -10.09 -18.89 -3.06
C PRO A 320 -11.61 -18.86 -3.05
N LYS A 321 -12.22 -19.69 -3.90
CA LYS A 321 -13.65 -19.97 -3.83
C LYS A 321 -13.90 -20.60 -2.47
N THR A 322 -14.47 -19.85 -1.54
CA THR A 322 -15.08 -20.43 -0.35
C THR A 322 -16.32 -21.18 -0.81
N ALA A 323 -16.26 -22.50 -0.68
CA ALA A 323 -17.39 -23.41 -0.75
C ALA A 323 -18.31 -23.23 0.47
#